data_AF-A0AAU4DNX4-F1
#
_entry.id   AF-A0AAU4DNX4-F1
#
_cell.length_a   1.000
_cell.length_b   1.000
_cell.length_c   1.000
_cell.angle_alpha   90.00
_cell.angle_beta   90.00
_cell.angle_gamma   90.00
#
_symmetry.space_group_name_H-M   'P 1'
#
loop_
_entity.id
_entity.type
_entity.pdbx_description
1 polymer ?
#
loop_
_entity_poly.entity_id
_entity_poly.type
_entity_poly.pdbx_seq_one_letter_code
_entity_poly.pdbx_strand_id
1 'polypeptide(L)'
;MSTGTVLSGCQLMKRMAKEGRKEIEDEKRRIDLLESQVDALEHIPDTPPSQIEALRTRLRELRERLELDEAQQSALEDEILASCS
;
A
#
# COMPACT_ATOMS: atom_id res chain seq x y z
N MET A 1 20.83 17.45 29.54
CA MET A 1 20.71 18.04 28.19
C MET A 1 20.52 16.88 27.23
N SER A 2 19.34 16.79 26.62
CA SER A 2 18.95 15.64 25.78
C SER A 2 19.87 15.51 24.57
N THR A 3 20.51 14.36 24.43
CA THR A 3 21.20 13.94 23.21
C THR A 3 20.16 13.59 22.16
N GLY A 4 19.67 14.60 21.44
CA GLY A 4 18.90 14.38 20.22
C GLY A 4 19.85 13.82 19.16
N THR A 5 19.77 12.51 18.90
CA THR A 5 20.54 11.89 17.82
C THR A 5 20.05 12.48 16.50
N VAL A 6 20.88 13.29 15.86
CA VAL A 6 20.68 13.70 14.47
C VAL A 6 20.86 12.45 13.62
N LEU A 7 19.77 11.92 13.08
CA LEU A 7 19.82 10.79 12.16
C LEU A 7 20.53 11.24 10.89
N SER A 8 21.48 10.43 10.41
CA SER A 8 22.09 10.71 9.10
C SER A 8 21.01 10.63 8.00
N GLY A 9 21.23 11.32 6.86
CA GLY A 9 20.29 11.28 5.73
C GLY A 9 19.95 9.85 5.32
N CYS A 10 20.94 8.94 5.32
CA CYS A 10 20.75 7.52 5.06
C CYS A 10 19.86 6.81 6.10
N GLN A 11 19.97 7.15 7.38
CA GLN A 11 19.10 6.58 8.42
C GLN A 11 17.65 7.06 8.28
N LEU A 12 17.46 8.33 7.89
CA LEU A 12 16.13 8.87 7.62
C LEU A 12 15.49 8.16 6.42
N MET A 13 16.20 8.02 5.31
CA MET A 13 15.69 7.33 4.12
C MET A 13 15.36 5.87 4.40
N LYS A 14 16.23 5.13 5.11
CA LYS A 14 15.95 3.74 5.53
C LYS A 14 14.69 3.63 6.39
N ARG A 15 14.41 4.62 7.25
CA ARG A 15 13.17 4.66 8.04
C ARG A 15 11.95 4.91 7.15
N MET A 16 12.01 5.92 6.29
CA MET A 16 10.91 6.25 5.38
C MET A 16 10.57 5.09 4.46
N ALA A 17 11.59 4.39 3.92
CA ALA A 17 11.38 3.18 3.13
C ALA A 17 10.66 2.09 3.97
N LYS A 18 11.09 1.84 5.21
CA LYS A 18 10.39 0.89 6.08
C LYS A 18 8.94 1.27 6.35
N GLU A 19 8.66 2.55 6.54
CA GLU A 19 7.30 3.07 6.75
C GLU A 19 6.45 2.90 5.48
N GLY A 20 6.97 3.27 4.30
CA GLY A 20 6.28 3.07 3.02
C GLY A 20 5.97 1.60 2.74
N ARG A 21 6.91 0.68 3.06
CA ARG A 21 6.66 -0.77 2.93
C ARG A 21 5.51 -1.25 3.82
N LYS A 22 5.43 -0.72 5.05
CA LYS A 22 4.33 -1.03 5.96
C LYS A 22 2.99 -0.51 5.44
N GLU A 23 2.97 0.71 4.89
CA GLU A 23 1.76 1.32 4.31
C GLU A 23 1.25 0.48 3.12
N ILE A 24 2.14 0.03 2.25
CA ILE A 24 1.81 -0.90 1.15
C ILE A 24 1.19 -2.19 1.67
N GLU A 25 1.75 -2.78 2.72
CA GLU A 25 1.18 -3.99 3.34
C GLU A 25 -0.20 -3.74 3.98
N ASP A 26 -0.40 -2.57 4.58
CA ASP A 26 -1.70 -2.15 5.10
C ASP A 26 -2.72 -1.96 3.97
N GLU A 27 -2.33 -1.40 2.83
CA GLU A 27 -3.20 -1.23 1.67
C GLU A 27 -3.57 -2.58 1.03
N LYS A 28 -2.63 -3.51 0.90
CA LYS A 28 -2.91 -4.90 0.49
C LYS A 28 -4.00 -5.55 1.33
N ARG A 29 -3.86 -5.49 2.67
CA ARG A 29 -4.88 -6.05 3.58
C ARG A 29 -6.25 -5.41 3.41
N ARG A 30 -6.30 -4.11 3.10
CA ARG A 30 -7.57 -3.40 2.86
C ARG A 30 -8.20 -3.80 1.53
N ILE A 31 -7.38 -4.05 0.51
CA ILE A 31 -7.84 -4.57 -0.78
C ILE A 31 -8.43 -5.98 -0.58
N ASP A 32 -7.70 -6.89 0.09
CA ASP A 32 -8.17 -8.26 0.38
C ASP A 32 -9.52 -8.26 1.14
N LEU A 33 -9.67 -7.35 2.09
CA LEU A 33 -10.93 -7.18 2.82
C LEU A 33 -12.06 -6.70 1.92
N LEU A 34 -11.80 -5.75 1.02
CA LEU A 34 -12.79 -5.26 0.06
C LEU A 34 -13.19 -6.35 -0.93
N GLU A 35 -12.24 -7.16 -1.39
CA GLU A 35 -12.50 -8.33 -2.26
C GLU A 35 -13.45 -9.30 -1.55
N SER A 36 -13.15 -9.65 -0.30
CA SER A 36 -14.01 -10.52 0.51
C SER A 36 -15.42 -9.94 0.69
N GLN A 37 -15.55 -8.62 0.80
CA GLN A 37 -16.86 -7.94 0.88
C GLN A 37 -17.62 -8.01 -0.44
N VAL A 38 -16.94 -7.85 -1.58
CA VAL A 38 -17.55 -7.99 -2.90
C VAL A 38 -18.06 -9.41 -3.10
N ASP A 39 -17.24 -10.41 -2.80
CA ASP A 39 -17.62 -11.83 -2.89
C ASP A 39 -18.84 -12.14 -2.01
N ALA A 40 -18.87 -11.61 -0.78
CA ALA A 40 -20.02 -11.79 0.10
C ALA A 40 -21.31 -11.14 -0.44
N LEU A 41 -21.19 -9.92 -0.99
CA LEU A 41 -22.33 -9.18 -1.57
C LEU A 41 -22.91 -9.87 -2.81
N GLU A 42 -22.08 -10.55 -3.61
CA GLU A 42 -22.52 -11.33 -4.77
C GLU A 42 -23.44 -12.49 -4.42
N HIS A 43 -23.37 -12.97 -3.17
CA HIS A 43 -24.20 -14.07 -2.67
C HIS A 43 -25.44 -13.60 -1.88
N ILE A 44 -25.61 -12.29 -1.66
CA ILE A 44 -26.78 -11.74 -0.96
C ILE A 44 -27.89 -11.45 -1.99
N PRO A 45 -29.07 -12.10 -1.86
CA PRO A 45 -30.23 -11.79 -2.70
C PRO A 45 -30.59 -10.30 -2.63
N ASP A 46 -31.06 -9.75 -3.74
CA ASP A 46 -31.47 -8.35 -3.90
C ASP A 46 -30.35 -7.29 -3.79
N THR A 47 -29.08 -7.70 -3.70
CA THR A 47 -27.97 -6.75 -3.83
C THR A 47 -27.96 -6.12 -5.24
N PRO A 48 -27.96 -4.78 -5.36
CA PRO A 48 -27.96 -4.14 -6.67
C PRO A 48 -26.68 -4.45 -7.45
N PRO A 49 -26.76 -4.96 -8.70
CA PRO A 49 -25.58 -5.24 -9.52
C PRO A 49 -24.67 -4.01 -9.70
N SER A 50 -25.25 -2.80 -9.75
CA SER A 50 -24.51 -1.55 -9.85
C SER A 50 -23.63 -1.26 -8.63
N GLN A 51 -24.02 -1.73 -7.44
CA GLN A 51 -23.22 -1.59 -6.23
C GLN A 51 -21.97 -2.49 -6.29
N ILE A 52 -22.15 -3.73 -6.74
CA ILE A 52 -21.06 -4.69 -6.93
C ILE A 52 -20.08 -4.18 -8.00
N GLU A 53 -20.58 -3.67 -9.13
CA GLU A 53 -19.74 -3.11 -10.19
C GLU A 53 -18.95 -1.86 -9.75
N ALA A 54 -19.56 -0.99 -8.93
CA ALA A 54 -18.85 0.16 -8.37
C ALA A 54 -17.69 -0.27 -7.46
N LEU A 55 -17.91 -1.30 -6.63
CA LEU A 55 -16.87 -1.86 -5.76
C LEU A 55 -15.76 -2.54 -6.57
N ARG A 56 -16.11 -3.32 -7.61
CA ARG A 56 -15.13 -3.95 -8.53
C ARG A 56 -14.29 -2.91 -9.26
N THR A 57 -14.91 -1.80 -9.67
CA THR A 57 -14.20 -0.69 -10.32
C THR A 57 -13.19 -0.05 -9.37
N ARG A 58 -13.63 0.25 -8.15
CA ARG A 58 -12.74 0.78 -7.11
C ARG A 58 -11.61 -0.19 -6.77
N LEU A 59 -11.86 -1.49 -6.73
CA LEU A 59 -10.84 -2.51 -6.53
C LEU A 59 -9.77 -2.50 -7.61
N ARG A 60 -10.16 -2.35 -8.89
CA ARG A 60 -9.18 -2.22 -9.99
C ARG A 60 -8.29 -0.99 -9.82
N GLU A 61 -8.89 0.17 -9.54
CA GLU A 61 -8.14 1.41 -9.30
C GLU A 61 -7.17 1.30 -8.10
N LEU A 62 -7.60 0.63 -7.02
CA LEU A 62 -6.75 0.39 -5.86
C LEU A 62 -5.57 -0.53 -6.18
N ARG A 63 -5.80 -1.59 -6.96
CA ARG A 63 -4.74 -2.52 -7.38
C ARG A 63 -3.73 -1.84 -8.29
N GLU A 64 -4.18 -1.04 -9.27
CA GLU A 64 -3.30 -0.27 -10.16
C GLU A 64 -2.42 0.71 -9.37
N ARG A 65 -3.01 1.39 -8.38
CA ARG A 65 -2.23 2.29 -7.51
C ARG A 65 -1.23 1.52 -6.64
N LEU A 66 -1.64 0.39 -6.07
CA LEU A 66 -0.77 -0.46 -5.27
C LEU A 66 0.45 -0.93 -6.08
N GLU A 67 0.25 -1.38 -7.33
CA GLU A 67 1.34 -1.78 -8.22
C GLU A 67 2.34 -0.64 -8.46
N LEU A 68 1.84 0.59 -8.66
CA LEU A 68 2.68 1.77 -8.82
C LEU A 68 3.46 2.08 -7.54
N ASP A 69 2.80 2.03 -6.37
CA ASP A 69 3.43 2.31 -5.08
C ASP A 69 4.50 1.26 -4.76
N GLU A 70 4.27 -0.01 -5.09
CA GLU A 70 5.28 -1.08 -4.97
C GLU A 70 6.50 -0.85 -5.85
N ALA A 71 6.30 -0.42 -7.10
CA ALA A 71 7.39 -0.11 -8.01
C ALA A 71 8.21 1.09 -7.51
N GLN A 72 7.55 2.15 -7.06
CA GLN A 72 8.22 3.34 -6.50
C GLN A 72 9.00 2.99 -5.22
N GLN A 73 8.41 2.18 -4.35
CA GLN A 73 9.05 1.73 -3.12
C GLN A 73 10.29 0.87 -3.41
N SER A 74 10.21 -0.03 -4.40
CA SER A 74 11.38 -0.81 -4.84
C SER A 74 12.50 0.10 -5.35
N ALA A 75 12.17 1.07 -6.20
CA ALA A 75 13.15 2.01 -6.73
C ALA A 75 13.81 2.86 -5.62
N LEU A 76 13.03 3.29 -4.62
CA LEU A 76 13.56 4.00 -3.45
C LEU A 76 14.51 3.12 -2.64
N GLU A 77 14.16 1.85 -2.41
CA GLU A 77 15.01 0.90 -1.68
C GLU A 77 16.32 0.62 -2.41
N ASP A 78 16.28 0.48 -3.74
CA ASP A 78 17.48 0.31 -4.58
C ASP A 78 18.39 1.54 -4.54
N GLU A 79 17.82 2.75 -4.62
CA GLU A 79 18.57 4.00 -4.51
C GLU A 79 19.24 4.13 -3.13
N ILE A 80 18.54 3.77 -2.05
CA ILE A 80 19.11 3.75 -0.71
C ILE A 80 20.24 2.73 -0.62
N LEU A 81 20.10 1.55 -1.23
CA LEU A 81 21.15 0.54 -1.24
C LEU A 81 22.40 1.06 -1.95
N ALA A 82 22.23 1.73 -3.10
CA ALA A 82 23.33 2.27 -3.90
C ALA A 82 24.03 3.46 -3.21
N SER A 83 23.26 4.34 -2.57
CA SER A 83 23.76 5.60 -2.01
C SER A 83 24.17 5.51 -0.53
N CYS A 84 23.72 4.47 0.20
CA CYS A 84 23.89 4.32 1.64
C CYS A 84 24.45 2.95 2.07
N SER A 85 25.26 2.34 1.19
CA SER A 85 26.07 1.15 1.43
C SER A 85 27.18 1.39 2.45
#